data_AF-A0A8I2B3R8-F1
#
_entry.id   AF-A0A8I2B3R8-F1
#
_cell.length_a   1.000
_cell.length_b   1.000
_cell.length_c   1.000
_cell.angle_alpha   90.00
_cell.angle_beta   90.00
_cell.angle_gamma   90.00
#
_symmetry.space_group_name_H-M   'P 1'
#
loop_
_entity.id
_entity.type
_entity.pdbx_description
1 polymer ?
#
loop_
_entity_poly.entity_id
_entity_poly.type
_entity_poly.pdbx_seq_one_letter_code
_entity_poly.pdbx_strand_id
1 'polypeptide(L)'
;MFDIKDVLICAHPYSELETMYKKETDVERRIRLEQNQCYMLIEFTRATVEASSIAIEVASVTWDGPHTPVTSWHAVSSICFASTEKQINSARKKALKRRRFFTTCVICNELNPIGHMSYGGACQGCAEEYLGVVH
;
A
#
# COMPACT_ATOMS: atom_id res chain seq x y z
N MET A 1 -31.79 -13.74 -4.32
CA MET A 1 -30.65 -13.96 -3.41
C MET A 1 -30.04 -12.60 -3.18
N PHE A 2 -30.12 -12.12 -1.94
CA PHE A 2 -30.22 -10.70 -1.57
C PHE A 2 -29.11 -9.80 -2.17
N ASP A 3 -29.56 -8.76 -2.87
CA ASP A 3 -28.77 -7.67 -3.43
C ASP A 3 -28.45 -6.69 -2.28
N ILE A 4 -27.20 -6.22 -2.20
CA ILE A 4 -26.69 -5.33 -1.15
C ILE A 4 -27.38 -3.96 -1.14
N LYS A 5 -28.24 -3.68 -2.13
CA LYS A 5 -29.02 -2.45 -2.26
C LYS A 5 -30.16 -2.31 -1.25
N ASP A 6 -30.57 -3.38 -0.58
CA ASP A 6 -31.79 -3.38 0.24
C ASP A 6 -31.58 -3.02 1.73
N VAL A 7 -30.37 -2.60 2.16
CA VAL A 7 -30.08 -2.27 3.58
C VAL A 7 -29.76 -0.78 3.80
N LEU A 8 -30.24 0.12 2.95
CA LEU A 8 -30.19 1.57 3.22
C LEU A 8 -31.50 2.25 2.84
N ILE A 9 -32.54 2.01 3.65
CA ILE A 9 -33.67 2.92 3.77
C ILE A 9 -33.66 3.43 5.22
N CYS A 10 -32.89 4.49 5.47
CA CYS A 10 -33.17 5.50 6.49
C CYS A 10 -32.28 6.73 6.24
N ALA A 11 -32.89 7.72 5.58
CA ALA A 11 -32.57 9.15 5.65
C ALA A 11 -31.16 9.64 5.25
N HIS A 12 -30.91 9.74 3.94
CA HIS A 12 -30.31 10.95 3.36
C HIS A 12 -30.68 11.05 1.87
N PRO A 13 -31.01 12.23 1.31
CA PRO A 13 -31.46 12.36 -0.06
C PRO A 13 -30.29 12.06 -1.01
N TYR A 14 -30.35 10.89 -1.64
CA TYR A 14 -29.31 10.29 -2.47
C TYR A 14 -29.20 10.93 -3.88
N SER A 15 -29.56 12.20 -4.05
CA SER A 15 -29.58 12.85 -5.37
C SER A 15 -28.57 13.99 -5.54
N GLU A 16 -27.86 14.40 -4.48
CA GLU A 16 -26.86 15.47 -4.56
C GLU A 16 -25.41 15.00 -4.34
N LEU A 17 -25.17 13.71 -4.09
CA LEU A 17 -23.82 13.15 -3.94
C LEU A 17 -23.24 12.59 -5.25
N GLU A 18 -24.06 12.35 -6.27
CA GLU A 18 -23.58 11.88 -7.58
C GLU A 18 -22.82 12.95 -8.37
N THR A 19 -22.93 14.22 -8.01
CA THR A 19 -22.33 15.37 -8.71
C THR A 19 -21.00 15.87 -8.13
N MET A 20 -20.52 15.31 -7.01
CA MET A 20 -19.21 15.64 -6.43
C MET A 20 -18.12 14.58 -6.64
N TYR A 21 -18.48 13.35 -7.01
CA TYR A 21 -17.51 12.29 -7.31
C TYR A 21 -17.10 12.36 -8.77
N LYS A 22 -15.93 12.94 -9.04
CA LYS A 22 -15.24 12.69 -10.32
C LYS A 22 -14.95 11.19 -10.35
N LYS A 23 -15.75 10.40 -11.07
CA LYS A 23 -15.50 8.97 -11.27
C LYS A 23 -14.15 8.85 -11.98
N GLU A 24 -13.14 8.47 -11.21
CA GLU A 24 -11.80 8.13 -11.71
C GLU A 24 -11.95 7.20 -12.92
N THR A 25 -11.39 7.59 -14.06
CA THR A 25 -11.38 6.74 -15.25
C THR A 25 -10.46 5.54 -15.02
N ASP A 26 -10.68 4.44 -15.73
CA ASP A 26 -9.82 3.26 -15.62
C ASP A 26 -8.34 3.56 -15.94
N VAL A 27 -8.11 4.53 -16.85
CA VAL A 27 -6.76 4.98 -17.21
C VAL A 27 -6.12 5.75 -16.04
N GLU A 28 -6.83 6.71 -15.44
CA GLU A 28 -6.35 7.44 -14.26
C GLU A 28 -6.05 6.48 -13.10
N ARG A 29 -6.96 5.54 -12.84
CA ARG A 29 -6.77 4.49 -11.83
C ARG A 29 -5.50 3.68 -12.08
N ARG A 30 -5.30 3.24 -13.31
CA ARG A 30 -4.12 2.45 -13.67
C ARG A 30 -2.83 3.24 -13.44
N ILE A 31 -2.80 4.49 -13.89
CA ILE A 31 -1.62 5.37 -13.71
C ILE A 31 -1.33 5.55 -12.22
N ARG A 32 -2.34 5.83 -11.40
CA ARG A 32 -2.19 5.98 -9.94
C ARG A 32 -1.65 4.71 -9.28
N LEU A 33 -2.18 3.54 -9.63
CA LEU A 33 -1.70 2.27 -9.07
C LEU A 33 -0.28 1.93 -9.51
N GLU A 34 0.09 2.23 -10.75
CA GLU A 34 1.47 2.08 -11.24
C GLU A 34 2.44 3.03 -10.50
N GLN A 35 2.03 4.28 -10.28
CA GLN A 35 2.80 5.24 -9.48
C GLN A 35 2.97 4.78 -8.03
N ASN A 36 1.90 4.28 -7.40
CA ASN A 36 1.98 3.68 -6.06
C ASN A 36 2.99 2.51 -6.02
N GLN A 37 2.98 1.61 -7.00
CA GLN A 37 3.96 0.51 -7.03
C GLN A 37 5.41 1.02 -7.19
N CYS A 38 5.63 2.04 -8.00
CA CYS A 38 6.95 2.67 -8.14
C CYS A 38 7.41 3.30 -6.82
N TYR A 39 6.53 4.06 -6.16
CA TYR A 39 6.79 4.65 -4.84
C TYR A 39 7.13 3.57 -3.81
N MET A 40 6.32 2.52 -3.71
CA MET A 40 6.55 1.41 -2.78
C MET A 40 7.88 0.70 -3.05
N LEU A 41 8.25 0.53 -4.32
CA LEU A 41 9.53 -0.06 -4.68
C LEU A 41 10.70 0.80 -4.20
N ILE A 42 10.62 2.13 -4.40
CA ILE A 42 11.69 3.08 -4.08
C ILE A 42 11.82 3.24 -2.56
N GLU A 43 10.73 3.54 -1.87
CA GLU A 43 10.76 3.92 -0.45
C GLU A 43 10.82 2.73 0.50
N PHE A 44 10.22 1.59 0.13
CA PHE A 44 10.05 0.45 1.04
C PHE A 44 10.87 -0.78 0.68
N THR A 45 11.72 -0.70 -0.35
CA THR A 45 12.68 -1.76 -0.64
C THR A 45 14.04 -1.19 -0.97
N ARG A 46 15.09 -1.86 -0.54
CA ARG A 46 16.46 -1.52 -0.94
C ARG A 46 17.30 -2.77 -1.15
N ALA A 47 18.42 -2.60 -1.82
CA ALA A 47 19.41 -3.63 -2.02
C ALA A 47 20.72 -3.16 -1.38
N THR A 48 21.24 -3.96 -0.45
CA THR A 48 22.49 -3.68 0.26
C THR A 48 23.52 -4.73 -0.12
N VAL A 49 24.74 -4.30 -0.38
CA VAL A 49 25.86 -5.21 -0.68
C VAL A 49 26.41 -5.75 0.63
N GLU A 50 26.53 -7.06 0.72
CA GLU A 50 27.20 -7.79 1.79
C GLU A 50 28.46 -8.48 1.23
N ALA A 51 29.25 -9.13 2.10
CA ALA A 51 30.56 -9.67 1.74
C ALA A 51 30.58 -10.61 0.51
N SER A 52 29.50 -11.35 0.26
CA SER A 52 29.40 -12.28 -0.89
C SER A 52 28.04 -12.29 -1.59
N SER A 53 27.14 -11.37 -1.22
CA SER A 53 25.76 -11.36 -1.68
C SER A 53 25.20 -9.94 -1.71
N ILE A 54 24.05 -9.79 -2.35
CA ILE A 54 23.23 -8.59 -2.24
C ILE A 54 22.01 -8.98 -1.41
N ALA A 55 21.86 -8.38 -0.23
CA ALA A 55 20.66 -8.50 0.56
C ALA A 55 19.56 -7.59 -0.01
N ILE A 56 18.38 -8.16 -0.18
CA ILE A 56 17.16 -7.42 -0.50
C ILE A 56 16.44 -7.20 0.81
N GLU A 57 16.21 -5.94 1.13
CA GLU A 57 15.60 -5.51 2.38
C GLU A 57 14.26 -4.84 2.10
N VAL A 58 13.34 -4.97 3.06
CA VAL A 58 12.06 -4.26 3.06
C VAL A 58 11.94 -3.42 4.32
N ALA A 59 11.31 -2.26 4.19
CA ALA A 59 10.95 -1.44 5.33
C ALA A 59 9.63 -1.92 5.94
N SER A 60 9.59 -2.04 7.26
CA SER A 60 8.36 -2.13 8.05
C SER A 60 8.15 -0.83 8.80
N VAL A 61 6.90 -0.39 8.92
CA VAL A 61 6.54 0.77 9.73
C VAL A 61 5.83 0.31 10.99
N THR A 62 6.24 0.91 12.11
CA THR A 62 5.59 0.84 13.42
C THR A 62 5.33 2.27 13.89
N TRP A 63 4.54 2.46 14.94
CA TRP A 63 4.21 3.79 15.44
C TRP A 63 4.63 3.93 16.89
N ASP A 64 5.47 4.92 17.19
CA ASP A 64 5.84 5.32 18.55
C ASP A 64 4.94 6.49 18.98
N GLY A 65 3.66 6.18 19.17
CA GLY A 65 2.61 7.18 19.36
C GLY A 65 1.89 7.55 18.05
N PRO A 66 0.81 8.35 18.15
CA PRO A 66 -0.16 8.57 17.06
C PRO A 66 0.42 9.20 15.79
N HIS A 67 1.45 10.04 15.91
CA HIS A 67 1.99 10.82 14.79
C HIS A 67 3.48 10.56 14.51
N THR A 68 4.05 9.49 15.06
CA THR A 68 5.49 9.22 14.97
C THR A 68 5.75 7.84 14.37
N PRO A 69 5.83 7.74 13.04
CA PRO A 69 6.18 6.49 12.38
C PRO A 69 7.66 6.18 12.58
N VAL A 70 7.95 4.93 12.94
CA VAL A 70 9.28 4.36 13.10
C VAL A 70 9.48 3.28 12.04
N THR A 71 10.49 3.49 11.20
CA THR A 71 10.84 2.59 10.11
C THR A 71 11.98 1.66 10.49
N SER A 72 11.78 0.35 10.33
CA SER A 72 12.80 -0.68 10.52
C SER A 72 13.04 -1.45 9.22
N TRP A 73 14.29 -1.78 8.91
CA TRP A 73 14.67 -2.51 7.70
C TRP A 73 14.95 -3.98 7.99
N HIS A 74 14.40 -4.86 7.16
CA HIS A 74 14.50 -6.31 7.33
C HIS A 74 15.05 -6.96 6.08
N ALA A 75 16.17 -7.66 6.19
CA ALA A 75 16.67 -8.54 5.13
C ALA A 75 15.68 -9.69 4.92
N VAL A 76 15.14 -9.77 3.70
CA VAL A 76 14.08 -10.73 3.37
C VAL A 76 14.56 -11.81 2.41
N SER A 77 15.56 -11.53 1.60
CA SER A 77 16.22 -12.50 0.72
C SER A 77 17.60 -12.02 0.34
N SER A 78 18.48 -12.93 -0.05
CA SER A 78 19.78 -12.60 -0.66
C SER A 78 19.83 -13.11 -2.10
N ILE A 79 20.59 -12.41 -2.93
CA ILE A 79 20.91 -12.81 -4.30
C ILE A 79 22.43 -12.75 -4.53
N CYS A 80 22.91 -13.36 -5.60
CA CYS A 80 24.34 -13.40 -5.94
C CYS A 80 24.90 -11.98 -6.11
N PHE A 81 26.13 -11.74 -5.64
CA PHE A 81 26.83 -10.48 -5.82
C PHE A 81 26.98 -10.07 -7.29
N ALA A 82 27.12 -11.04 -8.20
CA ALA A 82 27.20 -10.81 -9.64
C ALA A 82 25.83 -10.55 -10.32
N SER A 83 24.76 -10.32 -9.55
CA SER A 83 23.44 -10.06 -10.12
C SER A 83 23.41 -8.73 -10.87
N THR A 84 22.80 -8.74 -12.05
CA THR A 84 22.51 -7.54 -12.84
C THR A 84 21.45 -6.66 -12.17
N GLU A 85 21.40 -5.39 -12.56
CA GLU A 85 20.37 -4.44 -12.09
C GLU A 85 18.94 -4.97 -12.32
N LYS A 86 18.68 -5.60 -13.48
CA LYS A 86 17.39 -6.22 -13.78
C LYS A 86 17.03 -7.33 -12.79
N GLN A 87 18.01 -8.13 -12.36
CA GLN A 87 17.80 -9.18 -11.37
C GLN A 87 17.57 -8.59 -9.97
N ILE A 88 18.33 -7.57 -9.58
CA ILE A 88 18.13 -6.83 -8.32
C ILE A 88 16.71 -6.24 -8.26
N ASN A 89 16.30 -5.51 -9.31
CA ASN A 89 14.97 -4.91 -9.38
C ASN A 89 13.85 -5.96 -9.43
N SER A 90 14.07 -7.10 -10.08
CA SER A 90 13.13 -8.22 -10.03
C SER A 90 12.98 -8.77 -8.61
N ALA A 91 14.08 -8.93 -7.88
CA ALA A 91 14.07 -9.40 -6.50
C ALA A 91 13.36 -8.41 -5.55
N ARG A 92 13.61 -7.10 -5.71
CA ARG A 92 12.90 -6.03 -4.98
C ARG A 92 11.39 -6.05 -5.26
N LYS A 93 10.97 -6.17 -6.54
CA LYS A 93 9.55 -6.31 -6.90
C LYS A 93 8.91 -7.57 -6.32
N LYS A 94 9.65 -8.67 -6.20
CA LYS A 94 9.17 -9.88 -5.50
C LYS A 94 9.02 -9.65 -4.00
N ALA A 95 9.90 -8.87 -3.38
CA ALA A 95 9.82 -8.54 -1.96
C ALA A 95 8.54 -7.77 -1.59
N LEU A 96 8.06 -6.89 -2.47
CA LEU A 96 6.77 -6.18 -2.29
C LEU A 96 5.55 -7.10 -2.21
N LYS A 97 5.65 -8.34 -2.69
CA LYS A 97 4.55 -9.32 -2.63
C LYS A 97 4.45 -10.03 -1.27
N ARG A 98 5.37 -9.74 -0.33
CA ARG A 98 5.37 -10.37 0.99
C ARG A 98 4.28 -9.77 1.87
N ARG A 99 3.19 -10.53 2.02
CA ARG A 99 2.00 -10.16 2.82
C ARG A 99 2.25 -9.88 4.30
N ARG A 100 3.43 -10.23 4.83
CA ARG A 100 3.85 -9.87 6.20
C ARG A 100 4.24 -8.39 6.33
N PHE A 101 4.60 -7.74 5.23
CA PHE A 101 5.07 -6.35 5.22
C PHE A 101 4.11 -5.42 4.49
N PHE A 102 3.44 -5.92 3.44
CA PHE A 102 2.60 -5.12 2.57
C PHE A 102 1.23 -5.74 2.36
N THR A 103 0.23 -4.89 2.21
CA THR A 103 -1.12 -5.30 1.80
C THR A 103 -1.76 -4.19 0.96
N THR A 104 -2.87 -4.49 0.30
CA THR A 104 -3.62 -3.52 -0.51
C THR A 104 -4.77 -2.92 0.29
N CYS A 105 -4.98 -1.62 0.16
CA CYS A 105 -6.14 -0.93 0.72
C CYS A 105 -7.43 -1.41 0.04
N VAL A 106 -8.46 -1.73 0.84
CA VAL A 106 -9.76 -2.20 0.33
C VAL A 106 -10.56 -1.10 -0.38
N ILE A 107 -10.21 0.17 -0.18
CA ILE A 107 -10.89 1.34 -0.77
C ILE A 107 -10.17 1.80 -2.04
N CYS A 108 -8.91 2.24 -1.93
CA CYS A 108 -8.18 2.82 -3.06
C CYS A 108 -7.37 1.82 -3.91
N ASN A 109 -7.28 0.55 -3.47
CA ASN A 109 -6.50 -0.54 -4.10
C ASN A 109 -4.97 -0.34 -4.15
N GLU A 110 -4.45 0.67 -3.46
CA GLU A 110 -3.01 0.90 -3.39
C GLU A 110 -2.31 -0.08 -2.45
N LEU A 111 -1.09 -0.47 -2.82
CA LEU A 111 -0.19 -1.22 -1.96
C LEU A 111 0.36 -0.30 -0.88
N ASN A 112 0.33 -0.78 0.37
CA ASN A 112 0.73 -0.03 1.55
C ASN A 112 1.54 -0.93 2.48
N PRO A 113 2.49 -0.37 3.26
CA PRO A 113 3.09 -1.11 4.37
C PRO A 113 2.00 -1.37 5.42
N ILE A 114 2.04 -2.53 6.09
CA ILE A 114 1.02 -2.89 7.09
C ILE A 114 0.94 -1.85 8.21
N GLY A 115 2.06 -1.21 8.57
CA GLY A 115 2.06 -0.13 9.56
C GLY A 115 1.22 1.09 9.16
N HIS A 116 0.98 1.35 7.88
CA HIS A 116 0.10 2.45 7.41
C HIS A 116 -1.34 1.99 7.18
N MET A 117 -1.70 0.78 7.60
CA MET A 117 -3.06 0.27 7.51
C MET A 117 -3.82 0.57 8.80
N SER A 118 -5.07 1.00 8.65
CA SER A 118 -6.03 1.20 9.73
C SER A 118 -6.93 -0.03 9.89
N TYR A 119 -7.77 0.00 10.94
CA TYR A 119 -8.80 -1.01 11.16
C TYR A 119 -9.72 -1.14 9.93
N GLY A 120 -10.14 -2.37 9.61
CA GLY A 120 -10.98 -2.64 8.44
C GLY A 120 -10.24 -2.76 7.10
N GLY A 121 -8.91 -2.70 7.07
CA GLY A 121 -8.13 -2.93 5.86
C GLY A 121 -8.07 -1.72 4.91
N ALA A 122 -8.43 -0.53 5.39
CA ALA A 122 -8.18 0.74 4.70
C ALA A 122 -6.77 1.25 5.03
N CYS A 123 -6.10 1.92 4.09
CA CYS A 123 -4.90 2.71 4.44
C CYS A 123 -5.31 3.93 5.27
N GLN A 124 -4.36 4.53 6.00
CA GLN A 124 -4.62 5.72 6.84
C GLN A 124 -5.30 6.85 6.05
N GLY A 125 -4.83 7.17 4.84
CA GLY A 125 -5.44 8.23 4.02
C GLY A 125 -6.92 7.97 3.71
N CYS A 126 -7.29 6.74 3.32
CA CYS A 126 -8.70 6.41 3.09
C CYS A 126 -9.51 6.31 4.40
N ALA A 127 -8.88 5.93 5.51
CA ALA A 127 -9.54 5.88 6.80
C ALA A 127 -9.89 7.29 7.32
N GLU A 128 -8.98 8.25 7.13
CA GLU A 128 -9.23 9.67 7.42
C GLU A 128 -10.33 10.24 6.51
N GLU A 129 -10.21 10.03 5.20
CA GLU A 129 -11.10 10.64 4.21
C GLU A 129 -12.53 10.08 4.25
N TYR A 130 -12.68 8.75 4.38
CA TYR A 130 -13.97 8.08 4.20
C TYR A 130 -14.56 7.48 5.48
N LEU A 131 -13.73 7.21 6.50
CA LEU A 131 -14.16 6.53 7.73
C LEU A 131 -14.14 7.44 8.97
N GLY A 132 -13.68 8.69 8.83
CA GLY A 132 -13.60 9.66 9.93
C GLY A 132 -12.61 9.28 11.03
N VAL A 133 -11.62 8.44 10.72
CA VAL A 133 -10.57 8.05 11.67
C VAL A 133 -9.48 9.11 11.66
N VAL A 134 -9.24 9.78 12.78
CA VAL A 134 -8.14 10.73 12.94
C VAL A 134 -7.03 10.05 13.75
N HIS A 135 -5.82 9.96 13.20
CA HIS A 135 -4.62 9.46 13.87
C HIS A 135 -3.88 10.60 14.54
#